data_AF-A0A1X7T4R9-F1
#
_entry.id   AF-A0A1X7T4R9-F1
#
_cell.length_a   1.000
_cell.length_b   1.000
_cell.length_c   1.000
_cell.angle_alpha   90.00
_cell.angle_beta   90.00
_cell.angle_gamma   90.00
#
_symmetry.space_group_name_H-M   'P 1'
#
loop_
_entity.id
_entity.type
_entity.pdbx_description
1 polymer ?
#
loop_
_entity_poly.entity_id
_entity_poly.type
_entity_poly.pdbx_seq_one_letter_code
_entity_poly.pdbx_strand_id
1 'polypeptide(L)'
;VHAAVNAILNKTRESIKGCTIYLTHFPDNDCVHAIIEAEIREVVYLKWKSCDDDDEKDERIKELLDNNSVELSREIMREEIKEEKDLKVVTELEYRIANKSDADANKAARTMAISWEQFFMGIAELSKTRPGEEKNPKIIVLWKVLNGFFRSSSKGAAMMNHYV
;
A
#
# COMPACT_ATOMS: atom_id res chain seq x y z
N VAL A 1 -10.75 5.21 -9.08
CA VAL A 1 -10.76 4.62 -7.72
C VAL A 1 -10.63 5.75 -6.72
N HIS A 2 -11.59 5.92 -5.81
CA HIS A 2 -11.64 7.03 -4.85
C HIS A 2 -11.12 6.59 -3.48
N ALA A 3 -10.25 7.40 -2.87
CA ALA A 3 -9.65 7.07 -1.58
C ALA A 3 -10.69 6.93 -0.46
N ALA A 4 -11.71 7.79 -0.43
CA ALA A 4 -12.76 7.79 0.59
C ALA A 4 -13.56 6.48 0.61
N VAL A 5 -14.02 6.04 -0.57
CA VAL A 5 -14.80 4.81 -0.71
C VAL A 5 -13.97 3.60 -0.29
N ASN A 6 -12.69 3.53 -0.68
CA ASN A 6 -11.80 2.47 -0.25
C ASN A 6 -11.59 2.45 1.27
N ALA A 7 -11.54 3.61 1.92
CA ALA A 7 -11.41 3.70 3.37
C ALA A 7 -12.66 3.18 4.09
N ILE A 8 -13.85 3.53 3.59
CA ILE A 8 -15.15 3.07 4.13
C ILE A 8 -15.29 1.55 3.98
N LEU A 9 -14.93 1.01 2.81
CA LEU A 9 -15.04 -0.42 2.52
C LEU A 9 -14.06 -1.27 3.34
N ASN A 10 -12.83 -0.78 3.54
CA ASN A 10 -11.77 -1.52 4.24
C ASN A 10 -11.64 -1.15 5.72
N LYS A 11 -12.72 -0.63 6.32
CA LYS A 11 -12.75 -0.34 7.74
C LYS A 11 -12.51 -1.61 8.58
N THR A 12 -11.71 -1.48 9.63
CA THR A 12 -11.44 -2.59 10.56
C THR A 12 -12.59 -2.82 11.55
N ARG A 13 -13.46 -1.82 11.74
CA ARG A 13 -14.61 -1.91 12.63
C ARG A 13 -15.90 -2.23 11.88
N GLU A 14 -16.77 -2.98 12.54
CA GLU A 14 -18.10 -3.33 12.03
C GLU A 14 -18.96 -2.07 11.79
N SER A 15 -18.94 -1.11 12.72
CA SER A 15 -19.63 0.18 12.60
C SER A 15 -18.66 1.35 12.60
N ILE A 16 -18.97 2.35 11.75
CA ILE A 16 -18.27 3.64 11.64
C ILE A 16 -19.25 4.82 11.79
N LYS A 17 -20.44 4.55 12.35
CA LYS A 17 -21.43 5.57 12.64
C LYS A 17 -20.85 6.64 13.56
N GLY A 18 -20.98 7.90 13.18
CA GLY A 18 -20.51 9.05 13.94
C GLY A 18 -19.00 9.26 13.92
N CYS A 19 -18.26 8.61 13.02
CA CYS A 19 -16.82 8.86 12.87
C CYS A 19 -16.55 10.14 12.08
N THR A 20 -15.29 10.55 12.10
CA THR A 20 -14.72 11.63 11.27
C THR A 20 -13.86 10.99 10.17
N ILE A 21 -14.00 11.48 8.93
CA ILE A 21 -13.17 11.05 7.80
C ILE A 21 -12.24 12.19 7.37
N TYR A 22 -10.96 11.88 7.19
CA TYR A 22 -9.93 12.82 6.76
C TYR A 22 -9.57 12.56 5.29
N LEU A 23 -9.70 13.58 4.45
CA LEU A 23 -9.47 13.52 3.02
C LEU A 23 -8.46 14.57 2.57
N THR A 24 -7.65 14.22 1.57
CA THR A 24 -6.70 15.17 0.96
C THR A 24 -7.37 16.14 0.00
N HIS A 25 -8.47 15.72 -0.64
CA HIS A 25 -9.23 16.50 -1.60
C HIS A 25 -10.71 16.54 -1.20
N PHE A 26 -11.43 17.57 -1.68
CA PHE A 26 -12.88 17.64 -1.56
C PHE A 26 -13.55 16.37 -2.13
N PRO A 27 -14.53 15.77 -1.45
CA PRO A 27 -15.16 14.52 -1.90
C PRO A 27 -16.03 14.73 -3.13
N ASP A 28 -15.94 13.83 -4.11
CA ASP A 28 -16.84 13.80 -5.25
C ASP A 28 -18.22 13.21 -4.87
N ASN A 29 -19.22 13.34 -5.75
CA ASN A 29 -20.61 12.85 -5.53
C ASN A 29 -20.68 11.41 -5.00
N ASP A 30 -19.96 10.47 -5.62
CA ASP A 30 -19.97 9.06 -5.19
C ASP A 30 -19.39 8.86 -3.79
N CYS A 31 -18.39 9.67 -3.42
CA CYS A 31 -17.81 9.63 -2.08
C CYS A 31 -18.79 10.19 -1.05
N VAL A 32 -19.54 11.24 -1.39
CA VAL A 32 -20.53 11.87 -0.51
C VAL A 32 -21.65 10.90 -0.19
N HIS A 33 -22.18 10.20 -1.20
CA HIS A 33 -23.18 9.17 -0.99
C HIS A 33 -22.67 8.06 -0.06
N ALA A 34 -21.44 7.58 -0.27
CA ALA A 34 -20.84 6.59 0.60
C ALA A 34 -20.64 7.08 2.04
N ILE A 35 -20.28 8.36 2.24
CA ILE A 35 -20.10 8.98 3.57
C ILE A 35 -21.44 9.04 4.31
N ILE A 36 -22.51 9.44 3.63
CA ILE A 36 -23.87 9.52 4.20
C ILE A 36 -24.37 8.11 4.56
N GLU A 37 -24.21 7.14 3.65
CA GLU A 37 -24.62 5.75 3.88
C GLU A 37 -23.84 5.09 5.03
N ALA A 38 -22.57 5.49 5.21
CA ALA A 38 -21.74 5.06 6.32
C ALA A 38 -22.09 5.75 7.67
N GLU A 39 -23.02 6.71 7.67
CA GLU A 39 -23.41 7.53 8.82
C GLU A 39 -22.23 8.26 9.48
N ILE A 40 -21.26 8.72 8.69
CA ILE A 40 -20.12 9.54 9.14
C ILE A 40 -20.63 10.96 9.44
N ARG A 41 -20.17 11.56 10.55
CA ARG A 41 -20.66 12.86 11.03
C ARG A 41 -19.81 14.05 10.60
N GLU A 42 -18.54 13.82 10.29
CA GLU A 42 -17.62 14.92 10.00
C GLU A 42 -16.68 14.55 8.85
N VAL A 43 -16.50 15.47 7.92
CA VAL A 43 -15.58 15.37 6.79
C VAL A 43 -14.57 16.50 6.90
N VAL A 44 -13.32 16.12 7.15
CA VAL A 44 -12.19 17.05 7.18
C VAL A 44 -11.42 16.92 5.87
N TYR A 45 -11.27 18.02 5.13
CA TYR A 45 -10.55 18.01 3.85
C TYR A 45 -9.43 19.08 3.80
N LEU A 46 -8.35 18.74 3.09
CA LEU A 46 -7.17 19.60 2.97
C LEU A 46 -7.27 20.57 1.79
N LYS A 47 -7.43 20.05 0.57
CA LYS A 47 -7.38 20.85 -0.66
C LYS A 47 -8.74 20.92 -1.35
N TRP A 48 -9.15 22.14 -1.69
CA TRP A 48 -10.26 22.38 -2.60
C TRP A 48 -9.85 22.15 -4.05
N LYS A 49 -10.66 21.43 -4.82
CA LYS A 49 -10.43 21.24 -6.25
C LYS A 49 -11.24 22.30 -6.99
N SER A 50 -10.65 23.46 -7.26
CA SER A 50 -11.26 24.44 -8.16
C SER A 50 -10.77 24.15 -9.58
N CYS A 51 -11.64 23.55 -10.37
CA CYS A 51 -11.59 23.63 -11.82
C CYS A 51 -12.84 24.44 -12.19
N ASP A 52 -12.68 25.52 -12.94
CA ASP A 52 -13.68 26.60 -13.13
C ASP A 52 -15.07 26.16 -13.69
N ASP A 53 -15.25 24.87 -14.00
CA ASP A 53 -16.48 24.29 -14.55
C ASP A 53 -17.32 23.46 -13.54
N ASP A 54 -16.86 23.27 -12.29
CA ASP A 54 -17.47 22.34 -11.32
C ASP A 54 -18.19 23.02 -10.11
N ASP A 55 -18.28 24.36 -10.08
CA ASP A 55 -18.82 25.11 -8.93
C ASP A 55 -20.26 24.71 -8.56
N GLU A 56 -21.14 24.49 -9.54
CA GLU A 56 -22.54 24.09 -9.30
C GLU A 56 -22.64 22.69 -8.64
N LYS A 57 -21.73 21.77 -8.99
CA LYS A 57 -21.70 20.42 -8.40
C LYS A 57 -21.23 20.49 -6.95
N ASP A 58 -20.21 21.31 -6.69
CA ASP A 58 -19.65 21.48 -5.37
C ASP A 58 -20.65 22.14 -4.41
N GLU A 59 -21.45 23.10 -4.87
CA GLU A 59 -22.55 23.69 -4.09
C GLU A 59 -23.61 22.63 -3.74
N ARG A 60 -24.00 21.82 -4.72
CA ARG A 60 -24.97 20.74 -4.49
C ARG A 60 -24.46 19.69 -3.50
N ILE A 61 -23.15 19.39 -3.52
CA ILE A 61 -22.52 18.50 -2.55
C ILE A 61 -22.58 19.10 -1.14
N LYS A 62 -22.27 20.40 -0.98
CA LYS A 62 -22.38 21.07 0.33
C LYS A 62 -23.80 21.02 0.87
N GLU A 63 -24.78 21.36 0.04
CA GLU A 63 -26.20 21.30 0.42
C GLU A 63 -26.62 19.88 0.81
N LEU A 64 -26.15 18.85 0.09
CA LEU A 64 -26.42 17.46 0.42
C LEU A 64 -25.83 17.05 1.77
N LEU A 65 -24.60 17.49 2.08
CA LEU A 65 -23.96 17.22 3.37
C LEU A 65 -24.68 17.95 4.52
N ASP A 66 -25.04 19.22 4.32
CA ASP A 66 -25.78 20.02 5.31
C ASP A 66 -27.15 19.40 5.63
N ASN A 67 -27.88 18.95 4.60
CA ASN A 67 -29.18 18.27 4.77
C ASN A 67 -29.08 16.95 5.56
N ASN A 68 -27.92 16.30 5.55
CA ASN A 68 -27.68 15.05 6.27
C ASN A 68 -26.96 15.25 7.61
N SER A 69 -26.83 16.49 8.08
CA SER A 69 -26.13 16.83 9.33
C SER A 69 -24.68 16.34 9.38
N VAL A 70 -23.98 16.41 8.25
CA VAL A 70 -22.56 16.07 8.14
C VAL A 70 -21.74 17.35 8.11
N GLU A 71 -20.89 17.54 9.12
CA GLU A 71 -20.07 18.74 9.25
C GLU A 71 -18.90 18.70 8.27
N LEU A 72 -18.73 19.78 7.50
CA LEU A 72 -17.65 19.93 6.54
C LEU A 72 -16.60 20.93 7.06
N SER A 73 -15.44 20.42 7.44
CA SER A 73 -14.33 21.20 8.01
C SER A 73 -13.17 21.27 7.01
N ARG A 74 -12.66 22.48 6.71
CA ARG A 74 -11.42 22.65 5.95
C ARG A 74 -10.26 22.76 6.93
N GLU A 75 -9.34 21.80 6.87
CA GLU A 75 -8.10 21.91 7.65
C GLU A 75 -7.10 22.79 6.89
N ILE A 76 -6.85 23.99 7.42
CA ILE A 76 -5.74 24.82 7.00
C ILE A 76 -4.53 24.26 7.74
N MET A 77 -3.57 23.64 7.02
CA MET A 77 -2.25 23.40 7.60
C MET A 77 -1.68 24.76 8.02
N ARG A 78 -1.85 25.14 9.29
CA ARG A 78 -1.06 26.19 9.92
C ARG A 78 0.27 25.58 10.27
N GLU A 79 1.14 25.54 9.28
CA GLU A 79 2.55 25.85 9.45
C GLU A 79 3.11 26.03 8.04
N GLU A 80 3.50 27.26 7.74
CA GLU A 80 4.57 27.51 6.78
C GLU A 80 5.69 26.54 7.15
N ILE A 81 5.90 25.51 6.35
CA ILE A 81 7.15 24.76 6.41
C ILE A 81 8.20 25.79 6.01
N LYS A 82 8.80 26.42 7.02
CA LYS A 82 9.95 27.29 6.86
C LYS A 82 11.05 26.41 6.28
N GLU A 83 11.27 26.60 4.98
CA GLU A 83 12.43 26.19 4.20
C GLU A 83 12.74 24.70 4.24
N GLU A 84 12.10 23.95 3.33
CA GLU A 84 12.38 22.55 2.96
C GLU A 84 13.87 22.26 2.63
N LYS A 85 14.67 23.32 2.40
CA LYS A 85 16.10 23.23 2.08
C LYS A 85 17.01 22.88 3.27
N ASP A 86 16.54 23.01 4.51
CA ASP A 86 17.37 22.76 5.70
C ASP A 86 17.28 21.32 6.25
N LEU A 87 16.37 20.49 5.71
CA LEU A 87 16.35 19.08 6.07
C LEU A 87 17.54 18.37 5.41
N LYS A 88 18.52 18.01 6.25
CA LYS A 88 19.68 17.15 5.91
C LYS A 88 19.30 15.93 5.07
N VAL A 89 18.09 15.40 5.27
CA VAL A 89 17.57 14.23 4.53
C VAL A 89 17.27 14.57 3.07
N VAL A 90 16.69 15.74 2.78
CA VAL A 90 16.34 16.15 1.42
C VAL A 90 17.61 16.43 0.62
N THR A 91 18.56 17.16 1.22
CA THR A 91 19.86 17.45 0.61
C THR A 91 20.71 16.18 0.40
N GLU A 92 20.67 15.21 1.32
CA GLU A 92 21.29 13.89 1.16
C GLU A 92 20.65 13.09 0.00
N LEU A 93 19.33 13.15 -0.13
CA LEU A 93 18.62 12.46 -1.21
C LEU A 93 18.91 13.08 -2.57
N GLU A 94 18.92 14.41 -2.67
CA GLU A 94 19.32 15.13 -3.89
C GLU A 94 20.77 14.82 -4.26
N TYR A 95 21.68 14.79 -3.28
CA TYR A 95 23.08 14.38 -3.49
C TYR A 95 23.19 12.94 -4.00
N ARG A 96 22.41 12.01 -3.45
CA ARG A 96 22.41 10.60 -3.89
C ARG A 96 21.77 10.39 -5.27
N ILE A 97 20.81 11.24 -5.64
CA ILE A 97 20.20 11.23 -6.98
C ILE A 97 21.18 11.82 -8.00
N ALA A 98 21.86 12.92 -7.66
CA ALA A 98 22.84 13.57 -8.53
C ALA A 98 24.13 12.74 -8.74
N ASN A 99 24.56 12.01 -7.70
CA ASN A 99 25.75 11.13 -7.75
C ASN A 99 25.40 9.66 -7.97
N LYS A 100 24.21 9.40 -8.51
CA LYS A 100 23.82 8.06 -8.92
C LYS A 100 24.74 7.64 -10.07
N SER A 101 25.82 6.92 -9.75
CA SER A 101 26.65 6.26 -10.75
C SER A 101 25.73 5.29 -11.51
N ASP A 102 25.43 5.65 -12.75
CA ASP A 102 24.44 4.97 -13.55
C ASP A 102 24.74 3.47 -13.74
N ALA A 103 23.67 2.71 -13.63
CA ALA A 103 23.30 1.59 -14.50
C ALA A 103 24.08 0.26 -14.51
N ASP A 104 25.38 0.16 -14.20
CA ASP A 104 26.12 -1.06 -14.59
C ASP A 104 26.29 -2.14 -13.49
N ALA A 105 26.40 -1.77 -12.22
CA ALA A 105 26.57 -2.78 -11.16
C ALA A 105 25.29 -3.61 -10.89
N ASN A 106 24.11 -3.01 -11.07
CA ASN A 106 22.83 -3.65 -10.75
C ASN A 106 22.21 -4.41 -11.94
N LYS A 107 22.73 -4.23 -13.16
CA LYS A 107 22.33 -5.03 -14.33
C LYS A 107 22.88 -6.45 -14.21
N ALA A 108 24.14 -6.60 -13.78
CA ALA A 108 24.74 -7.92 -13.55
C ALA A 108 23.99 -8.71 -12.46
N ALA A 109 23.63 -8.08 -11.34
CA ALA A 109 22.85 -8.71 -10.26
C ALA A 109 21.44 -9.14 -10.69
N ARG A 110 20.78 -8.35 -11.55
CA ARG A 110 19.48 -8.69 -12.15
C ARG A 110 19.58 -9.78 -13.22
N THR A 111 20.71 -9.87 -13.93
CA THR A 111 20.95 -10.93 -14.94
C THR A 111 21.17 -12.30 -14.29
N MET A 112 21.62 -12.34 -13.03
CA MET A 112 21.77 -13.58 -12.24
C MET A 112 20.51 -13.96 -11.45
N ALA A 113 19.45 -13.14 -11.47
CA ALA A 113 18.20 -13.46 -10.80
C ALA A 113 17.34 -14.36 -11.70
N ILE A 114 16.93 -15.53 -11.20
CA ILE A 114 16.10 -16.46 -11.97
C ILE A 114 14.72 -15.82 -12.21
N SER A 115 14.15 -16.01 -13.41
CA SER A 115 12.80 -15.50 -13.67
C SER A 115 11.75 -16.25 -12.83
N TRP A 116 10.58 -15.64 -12.62
CA TRP A 116 9.45 -16.30 -11.97
C TRP A 116 9.06 -17.61 -12.67
N GLU A 117 9.11 -17.64 -14.00
CA GLU A 117 8.85 -18.85 -14.79
C GLU A 117 9.90 -19.94 -14.54
N GLN A 118 11.19 -19.58 -14.49
CA GLN A 118 12.26 -20.53 -14.17
C GLN A 118 12.14 -21.07 -12.74
N PHE A 119 11.73 -20.22 -11.79
CA PHE A 119 11.45 -20.64 -10.43
C PHE A 119 10.31 -21.66 -10.37
N PHE A 120 9.14 -21.34 -10.93
CA PHE A 120 7.97 -22.21 -10.88
C PHE A 120 8.16 -23.50 -11.69
N MET A 121 8.85 -23.44 -12.83
CA MET A 121 9.22 -24.62 -13.61
C MET A 121 10.17 -25.54 -12.81
N GLY A 122 11.12 -24.97 -12.06
CA GLY A 122 11.98 -25.72 -11.16
C GLY A 122 11.21 -26.43 -10.05
N ILE A 123 10.25 -25.74 -9.41
CA ILE A 123 9.38 -26.36 -8.40
C ILE A 123 8.54 -27.50 -9.00
N ALA A 124 8.02 -27.32 -10.21
CA ALA A 124 7.22 -28.33 -10.90
C ALA A 124 8.03 -29.55 -11.34
N GLU A 125 9.32 -29.40 -11.63
CA GLU A 125 10.22 -30.53 -11.91
C GLU A 125 10.62 -31.26 -10.64
N LEU A 126 10.87 -30.52 -9.55
CA LEU A 126 11.15 -31.09 -8.24
C LEU A 126 9.95 -31.88 -7.67
N SER A 127 8.73 -31.42 -7.89
CA SER A 127 7.53 -32.11 -7.41
C SER A 127 7.29 -33.47 -8.11
N LYS A 128 7.91 -33.71 -9.28
CA LYS A 128 7.87 -35.01 -9.96
C LYS A 128 8.76 -36.04 -9.28
N THR A 129 9.77 -35.61 -8.52
CA THR A 129 10.67 -36.51 -7.81
C THR A 129 10.08 -36.94 -6.47
N ARG A 130 10.17 -38.23 -6.16
CA ARG A 130 9.71 -38.76 -4.87
C ARG A 130 10.78 -38.51 -3.80
N PRO A 131 10.40 -38.29 -2.53
CA PRO A 131 11.37 -38.14 -1.44
C PRO A 131 12.33 -39.34 -1.40
N GLY A 132 13.63 -39.09 -1.46
CA GLY A 132 14.68 -40.12 -1.42
C GLY A 132 15.32 -40.51 -2.77
N GLU A 133 14.85 -39.98 -3.90
CA GLU A 133 15.44 -40.24 -5.24
C GLU A 133 16.47 -39.17 -5.67
N GLU A 134 17.20 -38.62 -4.70
CA GLU A 134 17.95 -37.36 -4.83
C GLU A 134 19.40 -37.58 -5.30
N LYS A 135 19.61 -37.74 -6.62
CA LYS A 135 20.97 -37.80 -7.20
C LYS A 135 21.54 -36.47 -7.67
N ASN A 136 20.78 -35.36 -7.57
CA ASN A 136 21.22 -34.07 -8.10
C ASN A 136 21.65 -33.09 -6.99
N PRO A 137 22.93 -32.69 -6.92
CA PRO A 137 23.49 -31.88 -5.83
C PRO A 137 22.86 -30.48 -5.72
N LYS A 138 22.27 -29.94 -6.79
CA LYS A 138 21.59 -28.63 -6.74
C LYS A 138 20.28 -28.66 -5.94
N ILE A 139 19.61 -29.82 -5.91
CA ILE A 139 18.35 -30.02 -5.18
C ILE A 139 18.61 -30.06 -3.67
N ILE A 140 19.71 -30.69 -3.26
CA ILE A 140 20.15 -30.80 -1.87
C ILE A 140 20.44 -29.42 -1.26
N VAL A 141 21.07 -28.53 -2.02
CA VAL A 141 21.35 -27.16 -1.57
C VAL A 141 20.06 -26.37 -1.36
N LEU A 142 19.09 -26.50 -2.28
CA LEU A 142 17.80 -25.81 -2.17
C LEU A 142 16.96 -26.33 -0.99
N TRP A 143 16.96 -27.65 -0.75
CA TRP A 143 16.26 -28.26 0.39
C TRP A 143 16.84 -27.82 1.73
N LYS A 144 18.17 -27.67 1.81
CA LYS A 144 18.84 -27.08 3.00
C LYS A 144 18.48 -25.62 3.23
N VAL A 145 18.39 -24.82 2.17
CA VAL A 145 17.99 -23.40 2.26
C VAL A 145 16.53 -23.26 2.71
N LEU A 146 15.62 -24.06 2.15
CA LEU A 146 14.21 -24.06 2.53
C LEU A 146 14.00 -24.50 3.99
N ASN A 147 14.67 -25.58 4.43
CA ASN A 147 14.58 -26.02 5.83
C ASN A 147 15.22 -25.03 6.81
N GLY A 148 16.29 -24.34 6.40
CA GLY A 148 16.88 -23.25 7.19
C GLY A 148 15.93 -22.07 7.34
N PHE A 149 15.20 -21.72 6.28
CA PHE A 149 14.22 -20.63 6.29
C PHE A 149 13.03 -20.93 7.21
N PHE A 150 12.47 -22.14 7.13
CA PHE A 150 11.31 -22.56 7.94
C PHE A 150 11.63 -22.73 9.44
N ARG A 151 12.88 -23.05 9.81
CA ARG A 151 13.31 -23.11 11.22
C ARG A 151 13.49 -21.73 11.89
N SER A 152 13.69 -20.66 11.13
CA SER A 152 13.91 -19.31 11.68
C SER A 152 12.62 -18.54 12.01
N SER A 153 11.47 -19.01 11.51
CA SER A 153 10.16 -18.41 11.79
C SER A 153 9.44 -19.21 12.88
N SER A 154 9.10 -18.58 13.99
CA SER A 154 8.38 -19.20 15.12
C SER A 154 7.00 -19.77 14.73
N LYS A 155 6.45 -19.37 13.57
CA LYS A 155 5.23 -19.96 12.98
C LYS A 155 5.51 -21.15 12.04
N GLY A 156 6.73 -21.29 11.51
CA GLY A 156 7.11 -22.39 10.61
C GLY A 156 7.35 -23.71 11.34
N ALA A 157 7.84 -23.66 12.59
CA ALA A 157 8.07 -24.85 13.41
C ALA A 157 6.78 -25.65 13.71
N ALA A 158 5.62 -24.98 13.77
CA ALA A 158 4.33 -25.65 14.02
C ALA A 158 3.81 -26.41 12.79
N MET A 159 4.15 -25.98 11.57
CA MET A 159 3.67 -26.61 10.33
C MET A 159 4.40 -27.93 10.01
N MET A 160 5.59 -28.12 10.58
CA MET A 160 6.45 -29.26 10.27
C MET A 160 6.14 -30.51 11.12
N ASN A 161 5.40 -30.35 12.23
CA ASN A 161 5.00 -31.48 13.09
C ASN A 161 3.73 -32.21 12.63
N HIS A 162 3.11 -31.79 11.52
CA HIS A 162 1.92 -32.44 10.96
C HIS A 162 2.20 -33.33 9.73
N TYR A 163 3.47 -33.52 9.37
CA TYR A 163 3.92 -34.39 8.29
C TYR A 163 5.06 -35.32 8.75
N VAL A 164 4.78 -36.10 9.79
CA VAL A 164 5.40 -37.42 10.01
C VAL A 164 4.36 -38.47 9.68
#